data_AF-A0A7W0VPN3-F1
#
_entry.id   AF-A0A7W0VPN3-F1
#
_cell.length_a   1.000
_cell.length_b   1.000
_cell.length_c   1.000
_cell.angle_alpha   90.00
_cell.angle_beta   90.00
_cell.angle_gamma   90.00
#
_symmetry.space_group_name_H-M   'P 1'
#
loop_
_entity.id
_entity.type
_entity.pdbx_description
1 polymer ?
#
loop_
_entity_poly.entity_id
_entity_poly.type
_entity_poly.pdbx_seq_one_letter_code
_entity_poly.pdbx_strand_id
1 'polypeptide(L)'
;MKVLVVNVGSTSVKYNLYEMDTEDRLAVGRAERMGTPDAVHIHEGGEVQVDGTSVSNALRAILEHLTRPGGPLPDPSALGAVGHRVVHGGEQLIAPTKIDDKALAVIDDCARFAPLHNPVNAAGIRAAQQVFPGVPHVAVFDTAFHAQLPPHVFTYALPHELYTKQGVRRYGFHGPSHQFMALSAAEHLKTDLSRLKLVTCHLGGGASVSAIDGGISVETSMGMTPLEGLVMGTRCGDLDPAIPLILARGGMPVDEIETLLNKQSGLAGLSGRGADFRDIQTAAEAGDVRARLAVEVFVHRIKKYIGSYAAVLGGPDAIVFTGGIGENAAAVRSRVCEGLVYMGIALDEEANKTKRPSDHGGIVEISQPRSPTKVLVVRTDEERMIAREVVRAIAGTTGAIRSVRKRPIPIGVSVRHVHLSRGDADALFGPGYELTKKREVSQPGQFVTRETVDIIGPKGEIHNVAIIAPLRNQSQVELARTDAFTLGVSPPLRESGKLEGTPGITMRGPAGTVTTTSGVILAHRHVHMSPAQARDYGVADKDMIKVRVEGSREMTMGDVIVRVNPEYTLDMHIDTDEANAAGLTNDSVVAFDGVQ
;
A
#
# COMPACT_ATOMS: atom_id res chain seq x y z
N MET A 1 12.37 -25.65 -2.86
CA MET A 1 11.80 -25.49 -4.23
C MET A 1 12.65 -24.49 -5.02
N LYS A 2 13.08 -24.80 -6.27
CA LYS A 2 13.86 -23.85 -7.09
C LYS A 2 12.98 -22.95 -7.96
N VAL A 3 13.30 -21.64 -7.98
CA VAL A 3 12.56 -20.63 -8.75
C VAL A 3 13.52 -19.83 -9.62
N LEU A 4 13.25 -19.80 -10.93
CA LEU A 4 13.96 -18.93 -11.88
C LEU A 4 13.18 -17.63 -12.03
N VAL A 5 13.75 -16.51 -11.61
CA VAL A 5 13.17 -15.18 -11.80
C VAL A 5 13.77 -14.55 -13.03
N VAL A 6 12.92 -14.07 -13.94
CA VAL A 6 13.30 -13.47 -15.22
C VAL A 6 12.72 -12.05 -15.32
N ASN A 7 13.55 -11.12 -15.78
CA ASN A 7 13.18 -9.76 -16.13
C ASN A 7 13.63 -9.48 -17.58
N VAL A 8 12.65 -9.42 -18.49
CA VAL A 8 12.89 -9.17 -19.92
C VAL A 8 12.64 -7.70 -20.23
N GLY A 9 13.70 -7.00 -20.61
CA GLY A 9 13.67 -5.65 -21.15
C GLY A 9 13.90 -5.64 -22.67
N SER A 10 13.77 -4.46 -23.29
CA SER A 10 13.86 -4.33 -24.76
C SER A 10 15.20 -4.77 -25.34
N THR A 11 16.29 -4.67 -24.57
CA THR A 11 17.66 -4.98 -24.99
C THR A 11 18.39 -5.95 -24.05
N SER A 12 17.68 -6.54 -23.08
CA SER A 12 18.30 -7.43 -22.09
C SER A 12 17.34 -8.45 -21.49
N VAL A 13 17.88 -9.58 -21.04
CA VAL A 13 17.20 -10.61 -20.25
C VAL A 13 18.02 -10.83 -18.98
N LYS A 14 17.51 -10.39 -17.82
CA LYS A 14 18.16 -10.64 -16.52
C LYS A 14 17.53 -11.84 -15.85
N TYR A 15 18.32 -12.63 -15.13
CA TYR A 15 17.81 -13.78 -14.39
C TYR A 15 18.53 -14.00 -13.06
N ASN A 16 17.78 -14.56 -12.11
CA ASN A 16 18.29 -15.09 -10.85
C ASN A 16 17.65 -16.44 -10.58
N LEU A 17 18.43 -17.43 -10.14
CA LEU A 17 17.92 -18.74 -9.70
C LEU A 17 18.03 -18.82 -8.19
N TYR A 18 16.92 -19.14 -7.52
CA TYR A 18 16.84 -19.25 -6.07
C TYR A 18 16.48 -20.68 -5.63
N GLU A 19 17.06 -21.14 -4.52
CA GLU A 19 16.54 -22.24 -3.70
C GLU A 19 15.66 -21.66 -2.60
N MET A 20 14.35 -21.82 -2.69
CA MET A 20 13.41 -21.14 -1.80
C MET A 20 13.25 -21.81 -0.43
N ASP A 21 13.82 -23.00 -0.23
CA ASP A 21 13.84 -23.62 1.10
C ASP A 21 14.87 -22.94 2.02
N THR A 22 15.94 -22.38 1.45
CA THR A 22 16.98 -21.61 2.18
C THR A 22 17.04 -20.13 1.79
N GLU A 23 16.30 -19.73 0.75
CA GLU A 23 16.40 -18.44 0.04
C GLU A 23 17.80 -18.12 -0.52
N ASP A 24 18.63 -19.14 -0.75
CA ASP A 24 19.94 -18.97 -1.35
C ASP A 24 19.81 -18.64 -2.84
N ARG A 25 20.59 -17.66 -3.29
CA ARG A 25 20.75 -17.36 -4.71
C ARG A 25 21.79 -18.30 -5.30
N LEU A 26 21.33 -19.26 -6.10
CA LEU A 26 22.16 -20.29 -6.74
C LEU A 26 22.86 -19.79 -8.01
N ALA A 27 22.27 -18.82 -8.71
CA ALA A 27 22.85 -18.24 -9.91
C ALA A 27 22.31 -16.83 -10.16
N VAL A 28 23.13 -16.01 -10.80
CA VAL A 28 22.75 -14.70 -11.33
C VAL A 28 23.42 -14.46 -12.68
N GLY A 29 22.70 -13.82 -13.59
CA GLY A 29 23.28 -13.38 -14.84
C GLY A 29 22.34 -12.54 -15.68
N ARG A 30 22.84 -12.13 -16.85
CA ARG A 30 22.08 -11.33 -17.81
C ARG A 30 22.56 -11.55 -19.23
N ALA A 31 21.64 -11.62 -20.17
CA ALA A 31 21.93 -11.41 -21.58
C ALA A 31 21.72 -9.91 -21.90
N GLU A 32 22.70 -9.28 -22.52
CA GLU A 32 22.65 -7.85 -22.90
C GLU A 32 22.93 -7.69 -24.40
N ARG A 33 22.64 -6.48 -24.91
CA ARG A 33 22.77 -6.14 -26.34
C ARG A 33 21.91 -7.06 -27.23
N MET A 34 20.76 -7.46 -26.72
CA MET A 34 19.78 -8.23 -27.49
C MET A 34 19.38 -7.47 -28.75
N GLY A 35 19.19 -8.20 -29.86
CA GLY A 35 18.91 -7.63 -31.18
C GLY A 35 20.15 -7.17 -31.94
N THR A 36 21.37 -7.36 -31.41
CA THR A 36 22.62 -7.04 -32.11
C THR A 36 23.52 -8.27 -32.28
N PRO A 37 24.49 -8.25 -33.21
CA PRO A 37 25.50 -9.31 -33.34
C PRO A 37 26.43 -9.46 -32.12
N ASP A 38 26.51 -8.41 -31.29
CA ASP A 38 27.35 -8.34 -30.09
C ASP A 38 26.60 -8.79 -28.83
N ALA A 39 25.49 -9.51 -28.99
CA ALA A 39 24.71 -10.03 -27.89
C ALA A 39 25.53 -10.99 -27.02
N VAL A 40 25.40 -10.82 -25.72
CA VAL A 40 26.34 -11.42 -24.77
C VAL A 40 25.66 -11.82 -23.48
N HIS A 41 25.97 -13.03 -23.02
CA HIS A 41 25.51 -13.58 -21.74
C HIS A 41 26.62 -13.45 -20.71
N ILE A 42 26.37 -12.61 -19.71
CA ILE A 42 27.27 -12.34 -18.59
C ILE A 42 26.73 -13.09 -17.37
N HIS A 43 27.57 -13.93 -16.77
CA HIS A 43 27.25 -14.74 -15.59
C HIS A 43 28.48 -14.92 -14.70
N GLU A 44 28.36 -15.62 -13.57
CA GLU A 44 29.46 -15.79 -12.58
C GLU A 44 30.71 -16.52 -13.12
N GLY A 45 30.57 -17.16 -14.27
CA GLY A 45 31.65 -17.88 -14.97
C GLY A 45 32.31 -17.05 -16.08
N GLY A 46 31.93 -15.77 -16.23
CA GLY A 46 32.47 -14.87 -17.25
C GLY A 46 31.44 -14.43 -18.28
N GLU A 47 31.95 -14.08 -19.45
CA GLU A 47 31.20 -13.48 -20.55
C GLU A 47 31.25 -14.40 -21.77
N VAL A 48 30.09 -14.76 -22.32
CA VAL A 48 29.97 -15.65 -23.48
C VAL A 48 29.08 -15.00 -24.53
N GLN A 49 29.56 -14.92 -25.78
CA GLN A 49 28.74 -14.43 -26.89
C GLN A 49 27.57 -15.38 -27.15
N VAL A 50 26.38 -14.84 -27.34
CA VAL A 50 25.15 -15.62 -27.57
C VAL A 50 24.38 -15.09 -28.76
N ASP A 51 23.50 -15.92 -29.31
CA ASP A 51 22.57 -15.47 -30.32
C ASP A 51 21.47 -14.59 -29.69
N GLY A 52 21.60 -13.27 -29.88
CA GLY A 52 20.65 -12.27 -29.41
C GLY A 52 19.50 -11.97 -30.38
N THR A 53 19.33 -12.72 -31.47
CA THR A 53 18.26 -12.46 -32.46
C THR A 53 16.86 -12.64 -31.88
N SER A 54 16.72 -13.44 -30.80
CA SER A 54 15.45 -13.61 -30.10
C SER A 54 15.63 -13.81 -28.60
N VAL A 55 14.60 -13.45 -27.82
CA VAL A 55 14.55 -13.72 -26.37
C VAL A 55 14.59 -15.22 -26.08
N SER A 56 14.00 -16.06 -26.95
CA SER A 56 14.03 -17.52 -26.79
C SER A 56 15.46 -18.07 -26.88
N ASN A 57 16.27 -17.59 -27.82
CA ASN A 57 17.66 -18.03 -27.96
C ASN A 57 18.51 -17.65 -26.75
N ALA A 58 18.36 -16.43 -26.23
CA ALA A 58 19.02 -16.04 -24.98
C ALA A 58 18.56 -16.89 -23.78
N LEU A 59 17.27 -17.19 -23.66
CA LEU A 59 16.76 -18.05 -22.59
C LEU A 59 17.25 -19.50 -22.71
N ARG A 60 17.45 -20.02 -23.94
CA ARG A 60 18.08 -21.33 -24.17
C ARG A 60 19.54 -21.33 -23.73
N ALA A 61 20.31 -20.31 -24.08
CA ALA A 61 21.70 -20.18 -23.64
C ALA A 61 21.80 -20.09 -22.09
N ILE A 62 20.86 -19.36 -21.46
CA ILE A 62 20.75 -19.32 -20.00
C ILE A 62 20.44 -20.72 -19.44
N LEU A 63 19.46 -21.44 -20.00
CA LEU A 63 19.13 -22.81 -19.56
C LEU A 63 20.33 -23.75 -19.70
N GLU A 64 21.02 -23.75 -20.85
CA GLU A 64 22.22 -24.55 -21.09
C GLU A 64 23.33 -24.26 -20.06
N HIS A 65 23.53 -22.98 -19.74
CA HIS A 65 24.47 -22.58 -18.69
C HIS A 65 24.06 -23.12 -17.32
N LEU A 66 22.78 -23.01 -16.96
CA LEU A 66 22.26 -23.46 -15.67
C LEU A 66 22.35 -24.99 -15.52
N THR A 67 22.15 -25.74 -16.61
CA THR A 67 22.03 -27.21 -16.60
C THR A 67 23.29 -27.95 -17.04
N ARG A 68 24.38 -27.24 -17.33
CA ARG A 68 25.68 -27.86 -17.63
C ARG A 68 26.13 -28.78 -16.49
N PRO A 69 27.01 -29.78 -16.73
CA PRO A 69 27.59 -30.58 -15.66
C PRO A 69 28.24 -29.71 -14.58
N GLY A 70 27.82 -29.88 -13.32
CA GLY A 70 28.26 -29.04 -12.19
C GLY A 70 27.66 -27.62 -12.17
N GLY A 71 26.71 -27.34 -13.04
CA GLY A 71 25.94 -26.10 -13.05
C GLY A 71 24.96 -26.00 -11.87
N PRO A 72 24.37 -24.81 -11.66
CA PRO A 72 23.49 -24.53 -10.52
C PRO A 72 22.12 -25.24 -10.58
N LEU A 73 21.73 -25.78 -11.74
CA LEU A 73 20.52 -26.58 -11.95
C LEU A 73 20.84 -27.85 -12.76
N PRO A 74 21.59 -28.81 -12.22
CA PRO A 74 22.07 -29.97 -12.98
C PRO A 74 20.93 -30.90 -13.44
N ASP A 75 19.80 -30.88 -12.73
CA ASP A 75 18.55 -31.53 -13.14
C ASP A 75 17.50 -30.44 -13.47
N PRO A 76 17.16 -30.25 -14.75
CA PRO A 76 16.14 -29.27 -15.16
C PRO A 76 14.76 -29.53 -14.54
N SER A 77 14.43 -30.78 -14.21
CA SER A 77 13.14 -31.13 -13.61
C SER A 77 12.99 -30.64 -12.17
N ALA A 78 14.10 -30.26 -11.52
CA ALA A 78 14.10 -29.65 -10.19
C ALA A 78 13.63 -28.18 -10.20
N LEU A 79 13.44 -27.57 -11.39
CA LEU A 79 12.89 -26.22 -11.51
C LEU A 79 11.38 -26.24 -11.20
N GLY A 80 11.01 -25.70 -10.04
CA GLY A 80 9.62 -25.69 -9.59
C GLY A 80 8.77 -24.60 -10.21
N ALA A 81 9.38 -23.48 -10.65
CA ALA A 81 8.66 -22.35 -11.21
C ALA A 81 9.54 -21.38 -12.00
N VAL A 82 8.90 -20.61 -12.91
CA VAL A 82 9.49 -19.40 -13.51
C VAL A 82 8.67 -18.16 -13.11
N GLY A 83 9.30 -17.23 -12.42
CA GLY A 83 8.74 -15.92 -12.08
C GLY A 83 9.08 -14.87 -13.11
N HIS A 84 8.09 -14.06 -13.52
CA HIS A 84 8.25 -12.99 -14.50
C HIS A 84 7.95 -11.66 -13.83
N ARG A 85 8.90 -10.72 -13.89
CA ARG A 85 8.60 -9.33 -13.58
C ARG A 85 7.76 -8.73 -14.71
N VAL A 86 6.60 -8.19 -14.38
CA VAL A 86 5.72 -7.50 -15.33
C VAL A 86 5.47 -6.08 -14.84
N VAL A 87 5.60 -5.10 -15.72
CA VAL A 87 5.48 -3.69 -15.31
C VAL A 87 4.05 -3.33 -14.89
N HIS A 88 3.03 -3.75 -15.64
CA HIS A 88 1.66 -3.30 -15.39
C HIS A 88 0.64 -4.45 -15.43
N GLY A 89 -0.18 -4.57 -14.39
CA GLY A 89 -1.27 -5.56 -14.29
C GLY A 89 -2.70 -5.01 -14.39
N GLY A 90 -2.84 -3.72 -14.71
CA GLY A 90 -4.11 -2.98 -14.61
C GLY A 90 -4.79 -3.14 -13.24
N GLU A 91 -6.12 -3.12 -13.23
CA GLU A 91 -6.93 -3.40 -12.04
C GLU A 91 -7.31 -4.88 -11.90
N GLN A 92 -7.02 -5.69 -12.92
CA GLN A 92 -7.42 -7.10 -12.96
C GLN A 92 -6.36 -8.02 -12.36
N LEU A 93 -5.07 -7.70 -12.53
CA LEU A 93 -3.95 -8.48 -12.03
C LEU A 93 -3.24 -7.75 -10.89
N ILE A 94 -3.95 -7.70 -9.75
CA ILE A 94 -3.54 -6.98 -8.54
C ILE A 94 -2.73 -7.84 -7.54
N ALA A 95 -2.39 -9.06 -7.93
CA ALA A 95 -1.61 -10.00 -7.14
C ALA A 95 -0.77 -10.89 -8.05
N PRO A 96 0.28 -11.54 -7.53
CA PRO A 96 1.03 -12.55 -8.28
C PRO A 96 0.10 -13.60 -8.87
N THR A 97 0.19 -13.80 -10.18
CA THR A 97 -0.79 -14.59 -10.92
C THR A 97 -0.08 -15.65 -11.74
N LYS A 98 -0.52 -16.91 -11.58
CA LYS A 98 -0.10 -17.99 -12.47
C LYS A 98 -0.53 -17.65 -13.89
N ILE A 99 0.40 -17.74 -14.84
CA ILE A 99 0.15 -17.40 -16.23
C ILE A 99 -0.74 -18.47 -16.87
N ASP A 100 -1.85 -17.99 -17.42
CA ASP A 100 -2.73 -18.67 -18.38
C ASP A 100 -3.10 -17.70 -19.52
N ASP A 101 -3.93 -18.14 -20.46
CA ASP A 101 -4.33 -17.32 -21.62
C ASP A 101 -5.08 -16.04 -21.20
N LYS A 102 -5.83 -16.09 -20.09
CA LYS A 102 -6.56 -14.93 -19.57
C LYS A 102 -5.60 -13.90 -18.98
N ALA A 103 -4.64 -14.35 -18.18
CA ALA A 103 -3.61 -13.49 -17.61
C ALA A 103 -2.77 -12.83 -18.71
N LEU A 104 -2.36 -13.59 -19.73
CA LEU A 104 -1.63 -13.04 -20.88
C LEU A 104 -2.44 -12.00 -21.65
N ALA A 105 -3.73 -12.23 -21.91
CA ALA A 105 -4.59 -11.27 -22.58
C ALA A 105 -4.70 -9.95 -21.81
N VAL A 106 -4.77 -9.99 -20.48
CA VAL A 106 -4.78 -8.78 -19.64
C VAL A 106 -3.42 -8.08 -19.66
N ILE A 107 -2.31 -8.81 -19.64
CA ILE A 107 -0.96 -8.24 -19.76
C ILE A 107 -0.80 -7.50 -21.09
N ASP A 108 -1.30 -8.07 -22.19
CA ASP A 108 -1.30 -7.44 -23.51
C ASP A 108 -2.19 -6.19 -23.55
N ASP A 109 -3.41 -6.21 -22.99
CA ASP A 109 -4.29 -5.01 -22.93
C ASP A 109 -3.64 -3.87 -22.13
N CYS A 110 -2.89 -4.20 -21.08
CA CYS A 110 -2.13 -3.21 -20.30
C CYS A 110 -0.99 -2.54 -21.08
N ALA A 111 -0.66 -2.98 -22.31
CA ALA A 111 0.24 -2.26 -23.20
C ALA A 111 -0.23 -0.84 -23.51
N ARG A 112 -1.54 -0.56 -23.45
CA ARG A 112 -2.08 0.80 -23.59
C ARG A 112 -1.59 1.76 -22.49
N PHE A 113 -1.23 1.22 -21.33
CA PHE A 113 -0.72 1.99 -20.19
C PHE A 113 0.81 2.01 -20.14
N ALA A 114 1.45 0.92 -20.56
CA ALA A 114 2.91 0.76 -20.53
C ALA A 114 3.44 0.22 -21.88
N PRO A 115 3.34 1.00 -22.98
CA PRO A 115 3.63 0.53 -24.33
C PRO A 115 5.09 0.11 -24.56
N LEU A 116 6.02 0.72 -23.82
CA LEU A 116 7.45 0.40 -23.89
C LEU A 116 7.86 -0.82 -23.05
N HIS A 117 6.94 -1.39 -22.27
CA HIS A 117 7.26 -2.41 -21.27
C HIS A 117 6.41 -3.67 -21.40
N ASN A 118 5.09 -3.56 -21.31
CA ASN A 118 4.19 -4.70 -21.27
C ASN A 118 4.29 -5.62 -22.50
N PRO A 119 4.40 -5.10 -23.76
CA PRO A 119 4.61 -5.96 -24.93
C PRO A 119 5.89 -6.81 -24.83
N VAL A 120 6.97 -6.22 -24.31
CA VAL A 120 8.25 -6.91 -24.10
C VAL A 120 8.12 -7.97 -23.01
N ASN A 121 7.43 -7.66 -21.91
CA ASN A 121 7.17 -8.63 -20.84
C ASN A 121 6.33 -9.81 -21.36
N ALA A 122 5.26 -9.56 -22.13
CA ALA A 122 4.42 -10.60 -22.70
C ALA A 122 5.18 -11.49 -23.70
N ALA A 123 6.00 -10.90 -24.57
CA ALA A 123 6.87 -11.65 -25.47
C ALA A 123 7.88 -12.52 -24.70
N GLY A 124 8.47 -11.97 -23.63
CA GLY A 124 9.36 -12.70 -22.73
C GLY A 124 8.69 -13.90 -22.04
N ILE A 125 7.47 -13.73 -21.55
CA ILE A 125 6.67 -14.82 -20.94
C ILE A 125 6.43 -15.93 -21.95
N ARG A 126 5.96 -15.60 -23.16
CA ARG A 126 5.71 -16.57 -24.24
C ARG A 126 6.98 -17.33 -24.62
N ALA A 127 8.10 -16.62 -24.79
CA ALA A 127 9.39 -17.23 -25.09
C ALA A 127 9.84 -18.18 -23.98
N ALA A 128 9.66 -17.78 -22.71
CA ALA A 128 10.00 -18.63 -21.58
C ALA A 128 9.11 -19.88 -21.51
N GLN A 129 7.80 -19.78 -21.77
CA GLN A 129 6.91 -20.96 -21.79
C GLN A 129 7.32 -21.98 -22.86
N GLN A 130 7.93 -21.54 -23.96
CA GLN A 130 8.49 -22.43 -24.98
C GLN A 130 9.81 -23.10 -24.55
N VAL A 131 10.61 -22.42 -23.72
CA VAL A 131 11.92 -22.92 -23.25
C VAL A 131 11.79 -23.81 -22.01
N PHE A 132 10.81 -23.54 -21.15
CA PHE A 132 10.55 -24.27 -19.91
C PHE A 132 9.16 -24.96 -19.95
N PRO A 133 8.92 -25.89 -20.90
CA PRO A 133 7.62 -26.53 -21.03
C PRO A 133 7.26 -27.34 -19.78
N GLY A 134 6.01 -27.23 -19.33
CA GLY A 134 5.50 -27.98 -18.18
C GLY A 134 5.84 -27.38 -16.81
N VAL A 135 6.71 -26.36 -16.74
CA VAL A 135 6.99 -25.62 -15.50
C VAL A 135 5.89 -24.57 -15.28
N PRO A 136 5.39 -24.35 -14.06
CA PRO A 136 4.48 -23.24 -13.77
C PRO A 136 5.15 -21.87 -13.97
N HIS A 137 4.50 -20.99 -14.75
CA HIS A 137 4.90 -19.59 -14.91
C HIS A 137 4.03 -18.70 -14.03
N VAL A 138 4.61 -17.72 -13.35
CA VAL A 138 3.90 -16.74 -12.52
C VAL A 138 4.37 -15.33 -12.89
N ALA A 139 3.45 -14.41 -13.14
CA ALA A 139 3.75 -12.98 -13.25
C ALA A 139 3.62 -12.28 -11.91
N VAL A 140 4.60 -11.44 -11.59
CA VAL A 140 4.61 -10.54 -10.44
C VAL A 140 4.65 -9.11 -10.96
N PHE A 141 3.67 -8.30 -10.58
CA PHE A 141 3.43 -6.99 -11.18
C PHE A 141 4.02 -5.87 -10.33
N ASP A 142 4.73 -4.92 -10.95
CA ASP A 142 5.23 -3.73 -10.26
C ASP A 142 4.09 -2.89 -9.65
N THR A 143 2.89 -2.98 -10.22
CA THR A 143 1.68 -2.28 -9.75
C THR A 143 0.94 -3.00 -8.61
N ALA A 144 1.20 -4.29 -8.36
CA ALA A 144 0.36 -5.10 -7.46
C ALA A 144 0.41 -4.63 -6.00
N PHE A 145 1.60 -4.24 -5.51
CA PHE A 145 1.76 -3.76 -4.13
C PHE A 145 0.93 -2.49 -3.84
N HIS A 146 0.65 -1.70 -4.87
CA HIS A 146 -0.10 -0.45 -4.82
C HIS A 146 -1.59 -0.63 -5.14
N ALA A 147 -2.07 -1.87 -5.37
CA ALA A 147 -3.46 -2.11 -5.73
C ALA A 147 -4.47 -1.70 -4.64
N GLN A 148 -4.01 -1.54 -3.40
CA GLN A 148 -4.83 -1.15 -2.25
C GLN A 148 -4.86 0.37 -2.00
N LEU A 149 -4.31 1.18 -2.91
CA LEU A 149 -4.44 2.64 -2.81
C LEU A 149 -5.92 3.03 -2.67
N PRO A 150 -6.27 3.95 -1.76
CA PRO A 150 -7.66 4.37 -1.58
C PRO A 150 -8.15 5.25 -2.75
N PRO A 151 -9.46 5.32 -3.02
CA PRO A 151 -10.03 6.08 -4.14
C PRO A 151 -9.58 7.53 -4.25
N HIS A 152 -9.46 8.24 -3.12
CA HIS A 152 -9.04 9.63 -3.10
C HIS A 152 -7.56 9.84 -3.45
N VAL A 153 -6.74 8.78 -3.40
CA VAL A 153 -5.31 8.82 -3.76
C VAL A 153 -5.10 8.44 -5.22
N PHE A 154 -5.80 7.41 -5.70
CA PHE A 154 -5.59 6.96 -7.08
C PHE A 154 -6.37 7.77 -8.13
N THR A 155 -7.40 8.50 -7.73
CA THR A 155 -8.23 9.26 -8.65
C THR A 155 -7.55 10.58 -8.99
N TYR A 156 -7.22 10.80 -10.26
CA TYR A 156 -6.85 12.14 -10.72
C TYR A 156 -8.06 13.06 -10.74
N ALA A 157 -7.84 14.36 -10.50
CA ALA A 157 -8.86 15.41 -10.57
C ALA A 157 -9.25 15.73 -12.04
N LEU A 158 -9.77 14.73 -12.74
CA LEU A 158 -10.21 14.74 -14.14
C LEU A 158 -11.67 14.27 -14.22
N PRO A 159 -12.38 14.47 -15.36
CA PRO A 159 -13.71 13.89 -15.56
C PRO A 159 -13.73 12.40 -15.24
N HIS A 160 -14.66 11.97 -14.39
CA HIS A 160 -14.71 10.62 -13.83
C HIS A 160 -14.90 9.53 -14.90
N GLU A 161 -15.43 9.90 -16.07
CA GLU A 161 -15.56 9.03 -17.24
C GLU A 161 -14.20 8.53 -17.76
N LEU A 162 -13.12 9.30 -17.61
CA LEU A 162 -11.78 8.87 -18.01
C LEU A 162 -11.28 7.71 -17.14
N TYR A 163 -11.59 7.75 -15.84
CA TYR A 163 -11.33 6.61 -14.96
C TYR A 163 -12.21 5.41 -15.35
N THR A 164 -13.53 5.57 -15.34
CA THR A 164 -14.46 4.43 -15.53
C THR A 164 -14.41 3.79 -16.92
N LYS A 165 -14.07 4.55 -17.98
CA LYS A 165 -14.04 4.03 -19.36
C LYS A 165 -12.63 3.71 -19.86
N GLN A 166 -11.62 4.44 -19.40
CA GLN A 166 -10.25 4.32 -19.93
C GLN A 166 -9.24 3.85 -18.87
N GLY A 167 -9.64 3.71 -17.60
CA GLY A 167 -8.77 3.27 -16.52
C GLY A 167 -7.71 4.32 -16.14
N VAL A 168 -7.98 5.60 -16.35
CA VAL A 168 -7.10 6.70 -15.96
C VAL A 168 -7.10 6.85 -14.44
N ARG A 169 -6.04 6.37 -13.80
CA ARG A 169 -5.81 6.42 -12.35
C ARG A 169 -4.32 6.27 -12.04
N ARG A 170 -3.93 6.55 -10.79
CA ARG A 170 -2.65 6.11 -10.24
C ARG A 170 -2.63 4.59 -10.10
N TYR A 171 -1.57 3.98 -10.59
CA TYR A 171 -1.25 2.56 -10.33
C TYR A 171 -0.03 2.44 -9.43
N GLY A 172 1.03 3.23 -9.65
CA GLY A 172 2.30 3.11 -8.94
C GLY A 172 3.15 1.93 -9.41
N PHE A 173 4.48 2.02 -9.24
CA PHE A 173 5.43 1.00 -9.69
C PHE A 173 6.54 0.81 -8.64
N HIS A 174 7.48 -0.10 -8.93
CA HIS A 174 8.48 -0.59 -7.98
C HIS A 174 7.87 -1.30 -6.76
N GLY A 175 6.67 -1.86 -6.91
CA GLY A 175 5.95 -2.57 -5.85
C GLY A 175 6.80 -3.63 -5.13
N PRO A 176 7.44 -4.59 -5.84
CA PRO A 176 8.32 -5.58 -5.20
C PRO A 176 9.47 -4.95 -4.40
N SER A 177 10.03 -3.83 -4.86
CA SER A 177 11.10 -3.14 -4.12
C SER A 177 10.55 -2.47 -2.85
N HIS A 178 9.45 -1.73 -2.95
CA HIS A 178 8.79 -1.09 -1.81
C HIS A 178 8.33 -2.14 -0.77
N GLN A 179 7.79 -3.26 -1.21
CA GLN A 179 7.40 -4.39 -0.35
C GLN A 179 8.61 -5.00 0.35
N PHE A 180 9.71 -5.23 -0.38
CA PHE A 180 10.95 -5.74 0.21
C PHE A 180 11.50 -4.80 1.29
N MET A 181 11.56 -3.51 1.00
CA MET A 181 12.00 -2.49 1.97
C MET A 181 11.14 -2.47 3.22
N ALA A 182 9.83 -2.59 3.08
CA ALA A 182 8.90 -2.59 4.20
C ALA A 182 9.13 -3.80 5.11
N LEU A 183 9.26 -4.98 4.53
CA LEU A 183 9.56 -6.22 5.28
C LEU A 183 10.94 -6.16 5.95
N SER A 184 11.97 -5.68 5.25
CA SER A 184 13.32 -5.51 5.82
C SER A 184 13.35 -4.50 6.96
N ALA A 185 12.58 -3.41 6.85
CA ALA A 185 12.46 -2.43 7.93
C ALA A 185 11.75 -3.03 9.15
N ALA A 186 10.66 -3.76 8.94
CA ALA A 186 9.94 -4.44 10.02
C ALA A 186 10.83 -5.43 10.78
N GLU A 187 11.57 -6.27 10.04
CA GLU A 187 12.53 -7.22 10.62
C GLU A 187 13.62 -6.50 11.42
N HIS A 188 14.21 -5.44 10.86
CA HIS A 188 15.27 -4.68 11.53
C HIS A 188 14.79 -3.97 12.79
N LEU A 189 13.61 -3.36 12.74
CA LEU A 189 12.98 -2.67 13.88
C LEU A 189 12.42 -3.66 14.91
N LYS A 190 12.35 -4.95 14.58
CA LYS A 190 11.76 -6.01 15.41
C LYS A 190 10.31 -5.69 15.79
N THR A 191 9.59 -5.11 14.84
CA THR A 191 8.19 -4.71 14.98
C THR A 191 7.40 -5.33 13.84
N ASP A 192 6.20 -5.82 14.13
CA ASP A 192 5.32 -6.33 13.08
C ASP A 192 5.00 -5.22 12.07
N LEU A 193 4.99 -5.57 10.77
CA LEU A 193 4.76 -4.61 9.69
C LEU A 193 3.38 -3.93 9.80
N SER A 194 2.37 -4.60 10.36
CA SER A 194 1.03 -4.01 10.61
C SER A 194 1.05 -2.85 11.60
N ARG A 195 2.14 -2.67 12.35
CA ARG A 195 2.27 -1.60 13.36
C ARG A 195 3.22 -0.49 12.93
N LEU A 196 3.64 -0.48 11.68
CA LEU A 196 4.65 0.43 11.16
C LEU A 196 4.11 1.36 10.08
N LYS A 197 4.50 2.62 10.19
CA LYS A 197 4.34 3.66 9.19
C LYS A 197 5.67 3.97 8.54
N LEU A 198 5.79 3.67 7.25
CA LEU A 198 7.06 3.75 6.53
C LEU A 198 6.95 4.69 5.33
N VAL A 199 7.96 5.54 5.17
CA VAL A 199 8.23 6.19 3.88
C VAL A 199 9.38 5.45 3.21
N THR A 200 9.12 4.86 2.06
CA THR A 200 10.10 4.08 1.31
C THR A 200 10.54 4.84 0.06
N CYS A 201 11.83 5.09 -0.09
CA CYS A 201 12.46 5.80 -1.20
C CYS A 201 13.29 4.82 -2.05
N HIS A 202 12.74 4.36 -3.18
CA HIS A 202 13.50 3.62 -4.20
C HIS A 202 14.15 4.63 -5.14
N LEU A 203 15.47 4.81 -5.05
CA LEU A 203 16.20 5.83 -5.82
C LEU A 203 17.22 5.15 -6.74
N GLY A 204 16.87 4.99 -8.02
CA GLY A 204 17.73 4.42 -9.05
C GLY A 204 17.59 5.17 -10.40
N GLY A 205 17.82 4.45 -11.51
CA GLY A 205 17.59 5.01 -12.85
C GLY A 205 16.13 5.41 -13.09
N GLY A 206 15.20 4.64 -12.53
CA GLY A 206 13.86 5.08 -12.16
C GLY A 206 13.80 5.33 -10.66
N ALA A 207 12.99 6.28 -10.21
CA ALA A 207 12.89 6.63 -8.80
C ALA A 207 11.43 6.82 -8.36
N SER A 208 11.07 6.28 -7.21
CA SER A 208 9.74 6.43 -6.61
C SER A 208 9.83 6.51 -5.09
N VAL A 209 8.83 7.16 -4.50
CA VAL A 209 8.58 7.14 -3.06
C VAL A 209 7.22 6.47 -2.83
N SER A 210 7.06 5.73 -1.73
CA SER A 210 5.75 5.24 -1.28
C SER A 210 5.57 5.45 0.22
N ALA A 211 4.36 5.83 0.62
CA ALA A 211 3.90 5.79 2.00
C ALA A 211 3.21 4.45 2.26
N ILE A 212 3.60 3.80 3.34
CA ILE A 212 3.11 2.47 3.73
C ILE A 212 2.59 2.58 5.16
N ASP A 213 1.33 2.21 5.37
CA ASP A 213 0.69 2.14 6.70
C ASP A 213 0.27 0.69 6.94
N GLY A 214 0.76 0.08 8.01
CA GLY A 214 0.48 -1.32 8.36
C GLY A 214 0.84 -2.34 7.27
N GLY A 215 1.85 -2.05 6.46
CA GLY A 215 2.26 -2.90 5.33
C GLY A 215 1.46 -2.72 4.05
N ILE A 216 0.52 -1.77 4.03
CA ILE A 216 -0.31 -1.44 2.88
C ILE A 216 0.23 -0.16 2.25
N SER A 217 0.45 -0.16 0.93
CA SER A 217 0.76 1.09 0.23
C SER A 217 -0.46 2.00 0.20
N VAL A 218 -0.39 3.11 0.93
CA VAL A 218 -1.46 4.11 1.03
C VAL A 218 -1.21 5.33 0.14
N GLU A 219 0.02 5.48 -0.38
CA GLU A 219 0.40 6.52 -1.35
C GLU A 219 1.68 6.12 -2.11
N THR A 220 1.84 6.59 -3.35
CA THR A 220 3.03 6.35 -4.19
C THR A 220 3.25 7.42 -5.24
N SER A 221 4.51 7.78 -5.51
CA SER A 221 4.82 8.97 -6.31
C SER A 221 4.57 8.76 -7.80
N MET A 222 4.79 7.54 -8.29
CA MET A 222 4.50 7.23 -9.68
C MET A 222 2.99 7.08 -9.91
N GLY A 223 2.59 7.42 -11.12
CA GLY A 223 1.22 7.66 -11.51
C GLY A 223 0.55 6.48 -12.20
N MET A 224 -0.22 6.82 -13.22
CA MET A 224 -0.67 5.90 -14.26
C MET A 224 0.49 5.26 -15.01
N THR A 225 1.59 6.00 -15.18
CA THR A 225 2.81 5.57 -15.85
C THR A 225 4.02 5.81 -14.94
N PRO A 226 5.19 5.21 -15.23
CA PRO A 226 6.42 5.45 -14.48
C PRO A 226 7.03 6.86 -14.68
N LEU A 227 6.31 7.80 -15.32
CA LEU A 227 6.78 9.15 -15.62
C LEU A 227 6.53 10.15 -14.49
N GLU A 228 5.38 10.04 -13.80
CA GLU A 228 5.01 10.94 -12.69
C GLU A 228 5.93 10.74 -11.48
N GLY A 229 6.09 11.79 -10.69
CA GLY A 229 6.78 11.75 -9.41
C GLY A 229 8.14 12.40 -9.43
N LEU A 230 9.15 11.65 -8.98
CA LEU A 230 10.51 12.13 -8.83
C LEU A 230 11.18 12.45 -10.18
N VAL A 231 12.17 13.34 -10.14
CA VAL A 231 13.18 13.40 -11.20
C VAL A 231 13.91 12.07 -11.25
N MET A 232 14.15 11.54 -12.45
CA MET A 232 14.83 10.25 -12.64
C MET A 232 16.04 10.41 -13.58
N GLY A 233 16.65 9.31 -14.01
CA GLY A 233 17.80 9.35 -14.92
C GLY A 233 17.51 10.14 -16.20
N THR A 234 16.43 9.77 -16.91
CA THR A 234 16.01 10.41 -18.16
C THR A 234 14.56 10.90 -18.17
N ARG A 235 13.79 10.59 -17.13
CA ARG A 235 12.37 10.97 -17.00
C ARG A 235 12.23 12.28 -16.25
N CYS A 236 11.30 13.12 -16.70
CA CYS A 236 11.08 14.45 -16.14
C CYS A 236 10.54 14.45 -14.70
N GLY A 237 9.73 13.46 -14.32
CA GLY A 237 8.95 13.53 -13.09
C GLY A 237 7.79 14.54 -13.21
N ASP A 238 7.36 15.08 -12.08
CA ASP A 238 6.28 16.06 -12.02
C ASP A 238 6.61 17.38 -12.75
N LEU A 239 5.68 17.80 -13.60
CA LEU A 239 5.70 19.05 -14.35
C LEU A 239 4.30 19.65 -14.44
N ASP A 240 4.23 20.92 -14.84
CA ASP A 240 2.96 21.56 -15.16
C ASP A 240 2.32 20.87 -16.39
N PRO A 241 1.09 20.30 -16.27
CA PRO A 241 0.41 19.62 -17.38
C PRO A 241 0.25 20.47 -18.65
N ALA A 242 0.36 21.79 -18.57
CA ALA A 242 0.31 22.68 -19.73
C ALA A 242 1.60 22.66 -20.57
N ILE A 243 2.75 22.27 -20.02
CA ILE A 243 4.04 22.28 -20.74
C ILE A 243 4.00 21.41 -22.01
N PRO A 244 3.57 20.14 -21.97
CA PRO A 244 3.43 19.33 -23.18
C PRO A 244 2.50 19.96 -24.22
N LEU A 245 1.41 20.59 -23.77
CA LEU A 245 0.44 21.25 -24.66
C LEU A 245 1.00 22.52 -25.31
N ILE A 246 1.91 23.21 -24.63
CA ILE A 246 2.61 24.40 -25.15
C ILE A 246 3.64 23.95 -26.20
N LEU A 247 4.42 22.90 -25.92
CA LEU A 247 5.37 22.33 -26.88
C LEU A 247 4.67 21.84 -28.16
N ALA A 248 3.53 21.15 -27.99
CA ALA A 248 2.72 20.68 -29.12
C ALA A 248 2.19 21.85 -29.96
N ARG A 249 1.68 22.90 -29.32
CA ARG A 249 1.26 24.13 -30.01
C ARG A 249 2.41 24.88 -30.67
N GLY A 250 3.63 24.72 -30.18
CA GLY A 250 4.86 25.20 -30.79
C GLY A 250 5.35 24.38 -31.98
N GLY A 251 4.65 23.29 -32.34
CA GLY A 251 4.95 22.46 -33.50
C GLY A 251 5.70 21.16 -33.21
N MET A 252 5.99 20.83 -31.94
CA MET A 252 6.61 19.56 -31.59
C MET A 252 5.59 18.41 -31.66
N PRO A 253 5.82 17.34 -32.45
CA PRO A 253 4.92 16.19 -32.51
C PRO A 253 4.77 15.49 -31.15
N VAL A 254 3.61 14.85 -30.92
CA VAL A 254 3.30 14.15 -29.67
C VAL A 254 4.34 13.08 -29.34
N ASP A 255 4.79 12.30 -30.32
CA ASP A 255 5.79 11.24 -30.13
C ASP A 255 7.17 11.81 -29.76
N GLU A 256 7.51 13.00 -30.27
CA GLU A 256 8.73 13.70 -29.90
C GLU A 256 8.64 14.25 -28.47
N ILE A 257 7.46 14.73 -28.06
CA ILE A 257 7.21 15.13 -26.66
C ILE A 257 7.29 13.91 -25.73
N GLU A 258 6.70 12.76 -26.10
CA GLU A 258 6.80 11.53 -25.29
C GLU A 258 8.27 11.11 -25.11
N THR A 259 9.05 11.16 -26.19
CA THR A 259 10.49 10.89 -26.18
C THR A 259 11.24 11.88 -25.32
N LEU A 260 10.96 13.19 -25.46
CA LEU A 260 11.55 14.26 -24.66
C LEU A 260 11.35 13.98 -23.17
N LEU A 261 10.12 13.71 -22.75
CA LEU A 261 9.75 13.52 -21.35
C LEU A 261 10.31 12.23 -20.76
N ASN A 262 10.41 11.14 -21.53
CA ASN A 262 10.86 9.83 -21.03
C ASN A 262 12.36 9.58 -21.17
N LYS A 263 13.01 10.13 -22.20
CA LYS A 263 14.37 9.75 -22.63
C LYS A 263 15.37 10.89 -22.63
N GLN A 264 14.94 12.15 -22.69
CA GLN A 264 15.83 13.31 -22.83
C GLN A 264 15.69 14.32 -21.68
N SER A 265 14.89 14.02 -20.66
CA SER A 265 14.63 14.86 -19.51
C SER A 265 15.42 14.37 -18.28
N GLY A 266 14.96 14.72 -17.08
CA GLY A 266 15.52 14.21 -15.84
C GLY A 266 16.93 14.72 -15.55
N LEU A 267 17.71 13.91 -14.83
CA LEU A 267 19.10 14.17 -14.51
C LEU A 267 19.95 14.39 -15.76
N ALA A 268 19.76 13.57 -16.80
CA ALA A 268 20.46 13.71 -18.08
C ALA A 268 20.18 15.06 -18.75
N GLY A 269 18.90 15.40 -18.92
CA GLY A 269 18.49 16.66 -19.55
C GLY A 269 18.95 17.91 -18.79
N LEU A 270 18.85 17.90 -17.45
CA LEU A 270 19.28 19.02 -16.61
C LEU A 270 20.80 19.21 -16.65
N SER A 271 21.56 18.12 -16.43
CA SER A 271 23.02 18.16 -16.42
C SER A 271 23.66 18.38 -17.79
N GLY A 272 22.96 18.01 -18.87
CA GLY A 272 23.53 17.95 -20.22
C GLY A 272 24.53 16.79 -20.39
N ARG A 273 24.42 15.75 -19.56
CA ARG A 273 25.28 14.56 -19.53
C ARG A 273 24.42 13.30 -19.68
N GLY A 274 25.03 12.13 -19.48
CA GLY A 274 24.30 10.86 -19.41
C GLY A 274 23.40 10.75 -18.17
N ALA A 275 22.66 9.64 -18.08
CA ALA A 275 21.72 9.39 -16.98
C ALA A 275 22.37 8.82 -15.70
N ASP A 276 23.68 8.53 -15.72
CA ASP A 276 24.39 7.97 -14.57
C ASP A 276 24.60 9.05 -13.49
N PHE A 277 24.01 8.83 -12.33
CA PHE A 277 24.10 9.77 -11.22
C PHE A 277 25.54 9.96 -10.71
N ARG A 278 26.40 8.95 -10.82
CA ARG A 278 27.81 9.03 -10.36
C ARG A 278 28.57 10.05 -11.17
N ASP A 279 28.44 10.01 -12.49
CA ASP A 279 29.09 10.95 -13.41
C ASP A 279 28.60 12.38 -13.17
N ILE A 280 27.29 12.55 -12.94
CA ILE A 280 26.69 13.85 -12.63
C ILE A 280 27.19 14.37 -11.28
N GLN A 281 27.25 13.51 -10.25
CA GLN A 281 27.75 13.88 -8.94
C GLN A 281 29.22 14.33 -8.99
N THR A 282 30.08 13.56 -9.65
CA THR A 282 31.50 13.93 -9.83
C THR A 282 31.64 15.26 -10.58
N ALA A 283 30.84 15.49 -11.63
CA ALA A 283 30.85 16.77 -12.33
C ALA A 283 30.38 17.93 -11.44
N ALA A 284 29.35 17.70 -10.62
CA ALA A 284 28.85 18.70 -9.68
C ALA A 284 29.90 19.07 -8.62
N GLU A 285 30.62 18.08 -8.09
CA GLU A 285 31.74 18.27 -7.15
C GLU A 285 32.93 18.99 -7.80
N ALA A 286 33.15 18.79 -9.10
CA ALA A 286 34.13 19.53 -9.91
C ALA A 286 33.68 20.96 -10.29
N GLY A 287 32.50 21.40 -9.83
CA GLY A 287 32.01 22.78 -10.01
C GLY A 287 31.11 22.99 -11.23
N ASP A 288 30.71 21.95 -11.96
CA ASP A 288 29.76 22.07 -13.08
C ASP A 288 28.40 22.59 -12.57
N VAL A 289 27.97 23.74 -13.10
CA VAL A 289 26.75 24.44 -12.66
C VAL A 289 25.50 23.63 -13.00
N ARG A 290 25.46 23.02 -14.19
CA ARG A 290 24.28 22.25 -14.65
C ARG A 290 24.16 20.94 -13.89
N ALA A 291 25.28 20.27 -13.61
CA ALA A 291 25.29 19.06 -12.80
C ALA A 291 24.85 19.35 -11.35
N ARG A 292 25.33 20.45 -10.75
CA ARG A 292 24.87 20.89 -9.42
C ARG A 292 23.37 21.15 -9.38
N LEU A 293 22.84 21.89 -10.36
CA LEU A 293 21.41 22.15 -10.49
C LEU A 293 20.62 20.83 -10.63
N ALA A 294 21.08 19.88 -11.44
CA ALA A 294 20.42 18.58 -11.59
C ALA A 294 20.29 17.84 -10.25
N VAL A 295 21.39 17.79 -9.47
CA VAL A 295 21.38 17.16 -8.13
C VAL A 295 20.49 17.92 -7.16
N GLU A 296 20.51 19.25 -7.18
CA GLU A 296 19.65 20.10 -6.33
C GLU A 296 18.17 19.86 -6.58
N VAL A 297 17.74 19.83 -7.85
CA VAL A 297 16.34 19.57 -8.21
C VAL A 297 15.93 18.16 -7.78
N PHE A 298 16.79 17.16 -8.00
CA PHE A 298 16.55 15.77 -7.59
C PHE A 298 16.34 15.65 -6.07
N VAL A 299 17.28 16.18 -5.27
CA VAL A 299 17.21 16.20 -3.80
C VAL A 299 15.96 16.95 -3.33
N HIS A 300 15.67 18.11 -3.90
CA HIS A 300 14.51 18.92 -3.54
C HIS A 300 13.19 18.16 -3.75
N ARG A 301 13.05 17.47 -4.88
CA ARG A 301 11.85 16.67 -5.16
C ARG A 301 11.70 15.50 -4.19
N ILE A 302 12.77 14.78 -3.87
CA ILE A 302 12.73 13.71 -2.86
C ILE A 302 12.30 14.27 -1.50
N LYS A 303 12.91 15.38 -1.04
CA LYS A 303 12.55 16.03 0.23
C LYS A 303 11.07 16.42 0.28
N LYS A 304 10.52 16.98 -0.80
CA LYS A 304 9.09 17.30 -0.90
C LYS A 304 8.21 16.06 -0.74
N TYR A 305 8.53 14.97 -1.41
CA TYR A 305 7.76 13.72 -1.32
C TYR A 305 7.81 13.12 0.09
N ILE A 306 8.98 13.09 0.73
CA ILE A 306 9.10 12.65 2.12
C ILE A 306 8.24 13.51 3.04
N GLY A 307 8.29 14.84 2.91
CA GLY A 307 7.45 15.75 3.71
C GLY A 307 5.96 15.50 3.50
N SER A 308 5.53 15.34 2.23
CA SER A 308 4.15 15.05 1.88
C SER A 308 3.68 13.72 2.48
N TYR A 309 4.50 12.67 2.39
CA TYR A 309 4.10 11.33 2.83
C TYR A 309 4.20 11.15 4.33
N ALA A 310 5.12 11.86 4.99
CA ALA A 310 5.11 12.00 6.43
C ALA A 310 3.81 12.67 6.91
N ALA A 311 3.30 13.67 6.19
CA ALA A 311 2.01 14.29 6.50
C ALA A 311 0.83 13.33 6.28
N VAL A 312 0.83 12.56 5.19
CA VAL A 312 -0.19 11.51 4.92
C VAL A 312 -0.24 10.48 6.06
N LEU A 313 0.92 10.06 6.57
CA LEU A 313 1.02 9.06 7.63
C LEU A 313 0.77 9.62 9.05
N GLY A 314 0.81 10.94 9.22
CA GLY A 314 0.81 11.59 10.54
C GLY A 314 2.13 11.40 11.31
N GLY A 315 3.24 11.18 10.60
CA GLY A 315 4.56 10.85 11.14
C GLY A 315 4.95 9.39 10.85
N PRO A 316 6.08 9.15 10.15
CA PRO A 316 6.57 7.79 9.92
C PRO A 316 7.46 7.29 11.05
N ASP A 317 7.40 5.99 11.34
CA ASP A 317 8.35 5.29 12.20
C ASP A 317 9.73 5.20 11.55
N ALA A 318 9.77 5.03 10.22
CA ALA A 318 11.03 5.02 9.48
C ALA A 318 10.94 5.58 8.05
N ILE A 319 12.06 6.16 7.60
CA ILE A 319 12.35 6.44 6.21
C ILE A 319 13.38 5.43 5.73
N VAL A 320 13.08 4.72 4.65
CA VAL A 320 13.92 3.64 4.12
C VAL A 320 14.42 4.03 2.73
N PHE A 321 15.74 4.09 2.55
CA PHE A 321 16.37 4.35 1.26
C PHE A 321 16.87 3.06 0.62
N THR A 322 16.64 2.91 -0.68
CA THR A 322 17.21 1.81 -1.47
C THR A 322 17.48 2.24 -2.92
N GLY A 323 17.94 1.31 -3.74
CA GLY A 323 18.23 1.51 -5.16
C GLY A 323 19.64 2.07 -5.37
N GLY A 324 20.11 2.05 -6.61
CA GLY A 324 21.50 2.37 -6.94
C GLY A 324 21.98 3.71 -6.39
N ILE A 325 21.11 4.73 -6.31
CA ILE A 325 21.42 6.03 -5.71
C ILE A 325 21.17 6.01 -4.20
N GLY A 326 20.03 5.49 -3.75
CA GLY A 326 19.62 5.51 -2.34
C GLY A 326 20.54 4.71 -1.43
N GLU A 327 21.14 3.63 -1.93
CA GLU A 327 22.11 2.80 -1.22
C GLU A 327 23.50 3.46 -1.12
N ASN A 328 23.93 4.13 -2.19
CA ASN A 328 25.35 4.49 -2.36
C ASN A 328 25.64 5.99 -2.17
N ALA A 329 24.68 6.87 -2.48
CA ALA A 329 24.89 8.32 -2.45
C ALA A 329 24.57 8.92 -1.07
N ALA A 330 25.51 8.79 -0.12
CA ALA A 330 25.38 9.35 1.23
C ALA A 330 25.09 10.87 1.22
N ALA A 331 25.67 11.61 0.28
CA ALA A 331 25.43 13.05 0.11
C ALA A 331 23.97 13.36 -0.26
N VAL A 332 23.31 12.52 -1.08
CA VAL A 332 21.89 12.67 -1.41
C VAL A 332 21.06 12.48 -0.15
N ARG A 333 21.29 11.39 0.60
CA ARG A 333 20.55 11.11 1.84
C ARG A 333 20.69 12.23 2.87
N SER A 334 21.92 12.75 3.05
CA SER A 334 22.20 13.89 3.94
C SER A 334 21.36 15.12 3.56
N ARG A 335 21.46 15.57 2.30
CA ARG A 335 20.74 16.77 1.83
C ARG A 335 19.22 16.59 1.82
N VAL A 336 18.73 15.37 1.58
CA VAL A 336 17.30 15.04 1.66
C VAL A 336 16.78 15.13 3.09
N CYS A 337 17.54 14.66 4.08
CA CYS A 337 17.15 14.70 5.49
C CYS A 337 17.43 16.05 6.18
N GLU A 338 18.27 16.89 5.58
CA GLU A 338 18.63 18.20 6.12
C GLU A 338 17.40 19.07 6.43
N GLY A 339 17.35 19.66 7.62
CA GLY A 339 16.25 20.54 8.03
C GLY A 339 14.93 19.83 8.36
N LEU A 340 14.89 18.49 8.39
CA LEU A 340 13.68 17.72 8.75
C LEU A 340 13.62 17.31 10.24
N VAL A 341 14.52 17.85 11.08
CA VAL A 341 14.58 17.53 12.52
C VAL A 341 13.28 17.90 13.25
N TYR A 342 12.60 18.97 12.83
CA TYR A 342 11.31 19.37 13.39
C TYR A 342 10.20 18.34 13.15
N MET A 343 10.38 17.43 12.18
CA MET A 343 9.48 16.32 11.89
C MET A 343 9.95 15.01 12.55
N GLY A 344 10.96 15.05 13.42
CA GLY A 344 11.51 13.86 14.07
C GLY A 344 12.52 13.08 13.22
N ILE A 345 13.02 13.66 12.12
CA ILE A 345 14.00 13.02 11.24
C ILE A 345 15.38 13.64 11.51
N ALA A 346 16.19 12.97 12.31
CA ALA A 346 17.55 13.39 12.64
C ALA A 346 18.57 12.36 12.13
N LEU A 347 19.40 12.76 11.16
CA LEU A 347 20.43 11.91 10.57
C LEU A 347 21.71 11.92 11.41
N ASP A 348 22.36 10.76 11.52
CA ASP A 348 23.74 10.62 11.97
C ASP A 348 24.65 10.68 10.74
N GLU A 349 25.34 11.81 10.55
CA GLU A 349 26.18 12.04 9.37
C GLU A 349 27.36 11.07 9.27
N GLU A 350 27.94 10.66 10.40
CA GLU A 350 29.05 9.72 10.38
C GLU A 350 28.58 8.31 10.05
N ALA A 351 27.46 7.87 10.65
CA ALA A 351 26.84 6.60 10.27
C ALA A 351 26.43 6.59 8.78
N ASN A 352 25.85 7.69 8.28
CA ASN A 352 25.44 7.83 6.88
C ASN A 352 26.63 7.73 5.91
N LYS A 353 27.78 8.29 6.26
CA LYS A 353 29.01 8.23 5.44
C LYS A 353 29.70 6.88 5.51
N THR A 354 29.72 6.23 6.66
CA THR A 354 30.59 5.08 6.92
C THR A 354 29.90 3.72 6.81
N LYS A 355 28.64 3.60 7.21
CA LYS A 355 27.93 2.31 7.16
C LYS A 355 27.47 1.99 5.75
N ARG A 356 27.56 0.71 5.37
CA ARG A 356 27.05 0.20 4.09
C ARG A 356 26.19 -1.04 4.32
N PRO A 357 25.01 -1.14 3.69
CA PRO A 357 24.17 -2.34 3.81
C PRO A 357 24.91 -3.63 3.44
N SER A 358 25.82 -3.58 2.46
CA SER A 358 26.65 -4.71 2.03
C SER A 358 27.45 -5.35 3.16
N ASP A 359 27.89 -4.54 4.13
CA ASP A 359 28.84 -4.93 5.17
C ASP A 359 28.12 -5.35 6.47
N HIS A 360 26.79 -5.18 6.50
CA HIS A 360 25.96 -5.32 7.70
C HIS A 360 24.70 -6.18 7.46
N GLY A 361 24.79 -7.19 6.59
CA GLY A 361 23.70 -8.14 6.38
C GLY A 361 22.49 -7.58 5.62
N GLY A 362 22.67 -6.49 4.87
CA GLY A 362 21.66 -5.96 3.93
C GLY A 362 20.88 -4.74 4.38
N ILE A 363 21.01 -4.30 5.64
CA ILE A 363 20.35 -3.09 6.16
C ILE A 363 21.20 -2.38 7.22
N VAL A 364 21.17 -1.04 7.23
CA VAL A 364 21.83 -0.21 8.25
C VAL A 364 20.94 0.93 8.72
N GLU A 365 20.96 1.22 10.02
CA GLU A 365 20.40 2.46 10.60
C GLU A 365 21.44 3.58 10.59
N ILE A 366 21.02 4.73 10.04
CA ILE A 366 21.81 5.97 9.90
C ILE A 366 21.12 7.19 10.53
N SER A 367 20.07 6.99 11.32
CA SER A 367 19.49 8.03 12.18
C SER A 367 20.30 8.21 13.46
N GLN A 368 20.17 9.38 14.09
CA GLN A 368 20.66 9.60 15.44
C GLN A 368 19.95 8.67 16.43
N PRO A 369 20.60 8.23 17.52
CA PRO A 369 20.02 7.25 18.46
C PRO A 369 18.64 7.65 19.03
N ARG A 370 18.41 8.95 19.22
CA ARG A 370 17.17 9.51 19.78
C ARG A 370 16.20 10.07 18.75
N SER A 371 16.46 9.87 17.45
CA SER A 371 15.56 10.29 16.38
C SER A 371 14.23 9.53 16.51
N PRO A 372 13.07 10.21 16.64
CA PRO A 372 11.76 9.56 16.66
C PRO A 372 11.50 8.73 15.40
N THR A 373 11.84 9.26 14.23
CA THR A 373 11.80 8.54 12.96
C THR A 373 13.17 7.94 12.68
N LYS A 374 13.23 6.63 12.42
CA LYS A 374 14.45 5.95 11.99
C LYS A 374 14.78 6.24 10.54
N VAL A 375 16.07 6.27 10.21
CA VAL A 375 16.52 6.38 8.82
C VAL A 375 17.32 5.14 8.49
N LEU A 376 16.80 4.33 7.58
CA LEU A 376 17.35 3.04 7.20
C LEU A 376 17.86 3.09 5.75
N VAL A 377 18.93 2.35 5.48
CA VAL A 377 19.40 2.09 4.11
C VAL A 377 19.39 0.58 3.91
N VAL A 378 18.68 0.12 2.87
CA VAL A 378 18.48 -1.30 2.56
C VAL A 378 19.06 -1.59 1.20
N ARG A 379 19.81 -2.70 1.07
CA ARG A 379 20.15 -3.28 -0.23
C ARG A 379 18.95 -4.05 -0.74
N THR A 380 18.21 -3.51 -1.70
CA THR A 380 17.01 -4.19 -2.22
C THR A 380 17.38 -5.43 -3.01
N ASP A 381 16.55 -6.47 -2.91
CA ASP A 381 16.63 -7.69 -3.71
C ASP A 381 15.24 -7.95 -4.31
N GLU A 382 14.91 -7.18 -5.36
CA GLU A 382 13.63 -7.27 -6.07
C GLU A 382 13.38 -8.70 -6.57
N GLU A 383 14.42 -9.36 -7.08
CA GLU A 383 14.29 -10.70 -7.62
C GLU A 383 14.01 -11.75 -6.54
N ARG A 384 14.57 -11.62 -5.34
CA ARG A 384 14.17 -12.47 -4.20
C ARG A 384 12.73 -12.22 -3.80
N MET A 385 12.28 -10.96 -3.78
CA MET A 385 10.88 -10.65 -3.46
C MET A 385 9.93 -11.26 -4.50
N ILE A 386 10.27 -11.19 -5.79
CA ILE A 386 9.53 -11.88 -6.86
C ILE A 386 9.52 -13.39 -6.62
N ALA A 387 10.66 -14.00 -6.26
CA ALA A 387 10.72 -15.44 -5.98
C ALA A 387 9.81 -15.85 -4.81
N ARG A 388 9.77 -15.06 -3.73
CA ARG A 388 8.84 -15.25 -2.60
C ARG A 388 7.38 -15.17 -3.05
N GLU A 389 7.02 -14.19 -3.85
CA GLU A 389 5.65 -14.04 -4.39
C GLU A 389 5.28 -15.17 -5.36
N VAL A 390 6.24 -15.72 -6.12
CA VAL A 390 6.03 -16.91 -6.96
C VAL A 390 5.71 -18.13 -6.11
N VAL A 391 6.49 -18.38 -5.06
CA VAL A 391 6.20 -19.49 -4.11
C VAL A 391 4.83 -19.31 -3.49
N ARG A 392 4.48 -18.08 -3.08
CA ARG A 392 3.16 -17.75 -2.53
C ARG A 392 2.02 -18.05 -3.50
N ALA A 393 2.20 -17.72 -4.78
CA ALA A 393 1.22 -18.00 -5.82
C ALA A 393 1.05 -19.50 -6.09
N ILE A 394 2.14 -20.27 -6.03
CA ILE A 394 2.17 -21.71 -6.34
C ILE A 394 1.71 -22.57 -5.18
N ALA A 395 2.18 -22.29 -3.97
CA ALA A 395 1.73 -22.98 -2.76
C ALA A 395 0.23 -22.76 -2.49
N GLY A 396 -0.36 -21.74 -3.14
CA GLY A 396 -1.64 -21.20 -2.76
C GLY A 396 -1.52 -20.48 -1.42
N THR A 397 -2.50 -19.65 -1.10
CA THR A 397 -2.57 -19.03 0.23
C THR A 397 -2.60 -20.15 1.28
N THR A 398 -1.59 -20.19 2.15
CA THR A 398 -1.52 -21.12 3.29
C THR A 398 -2.89 -21.21 3.96
N GLY A 399 -3.34 -22.44 4.23
CA GLY A 399 -4.68 -22.73 4.74
C GLY A 399 -5.10 -21.93 5.99
N ALA A 400 -4.15 -21.35 6.72
CA ALA A 400 -4.37 -20.46 7.85
C ALA A 400 -4.98 -19.09 7.45
N ILE A 401 -4.54 -18.44 6.36
CA ILE A 401 -5.17 -17.18 5.91
C ILE A 401 -6.52 -17.48 5.24
N ARG A 402 -6.63 -18.66 4.60
CA ARG A 402 -7.88 -19.13 3.99
C ARG A 402 -8.94 -19.51 5.03
N SER A 403 -8.55 -19.89 6.25
CA SER A 403 -9.49 -20.17 7.34
C SER A 403 -9.97 -18.91 8.06
N VAL A 404 -9.17 -17.83 8.08
CA VAL A 404 -9.57 -16.52 8.62
C VAL A 404 -10.42 -15.72 7.62
N ARG A 405 -10.02 -15.68 6.33
CA ARG A 405 -10.79 -15.00 5.27
C ARG A 405 -12.16 -15.63 4.94
N LYS A 406 -12.46 -16.81 5.49
CA LYS A 406 -13.74 -17.51 5.27
C LYS A 406 -14.71 -17.41 6.44
N ARG A 407 -14.34 -16.78 7.56
CA ARG A 407 -15.23 -16.65 8.72
C ARG A 407 -15.96 -15.31 8.67
N PRO A 408 -17.24 -15.30 8.25
CA PRO A 408 -18.03 -14.09 8.21
C PRO A 408 -18.09 -13.43 9.60
N ILE A 409 -17.90 -12.13 9.65
CA ILE A 409 -18.15 -11.29 10.82
C ILE A 409 -19.61 -10.80 10.68
N PRO A 410 -20.51 -11.15 11.62
CA PRO A 410 -21.88 -10.64 11.62
C PRO A 410 -21.92 -9.11 11.71
N ILE A 411 -22.89 -8.49 11.06
CA ILE A 411 -23.13 -7.05 11.13
C ILE A 411 -24.25 -6.75 12.13
N GLY A 412 -23.96 -5.89 13.09
CA GLY A 412 -24.92 -5.23 13.96
C GLY A 412 -25.10 -3.79 13.51
N VAL A 413 -26.18 -3.49 12.78
CA VAL A 413 -26.55 -2.13 12.41
C VAL A 413 -27.03 -1.40 13.66
N SER A 414 -26.17 -0.51 14.15
CA SER A 414 -26.45 0.37 15.27
C SER A 414 -27.36 1.49 14.81
N VAL A 415 -28.64 1.36 15.14
CA VAL A 415 -29.60 2.44 14.99
C VAL A 415 -29.32 3.48 16.06
N ARG A 416 -29.57 4.76 15.75
CA ARG A 416 -29.53 5.87 16.71
C ARG A 416 -30.16 5.48 18.05
N HIS A 417 -29.44 5.69 19.14
CA HIS A 417 -29.88 5.28 20.47
C HIS A 417 -29.21 6.11 21.56
N VAL A 418 -29.72 5.95 22.78
CA VAL A 418 -29.26 6.65 23.98
C VAL A 418 -28.83 5.66 25.04
N HIS A 419 -27.73 5.96 25.71
CA HIS A 419 -27.41 5.43 27.02
C HIS A 419 -27.68 6.50 28.07
N LEU A 420 -28.36 6.14 29.15
CA LEU A 420 -28.73 7.10 30.19
C LEU A 420 -27.91 6.90 31.47
N SER A 421 -27.62 8.01 32.15
CA SER A 421 -27.20 8.00 33.54
C SER A 421 -28.40 7.79 34.48
N ARG A 422 -28.15 7.40 35.73
CA ARG A 422 -29.23 7.32 36.73
C ARG A 422 -29.94 8.66 36.92
N GLY A 423 -29.20 9.75 37.05
CA GLY A 423 -29.79 11.08 37.24
C GLY A 423 -30.67 11.50 36.06
N ASP A 424 -30.22 11.24 34.83
CA ASP A 424 -30.99 11.61 33.64
C ASP A 424 -32.19 10.70 33.43
N ALA A 425 -32.07 9.40 33.71
CA ALA A 425 -33.20 8.48 33.69
C ALA A 425 -34.29 8.92 34.69
N ASP A 426 -33.90 9.32 35.90
CA ASP A 426 -34.82 9.81 36.92
C ASP A 426 -35.48 11.13 36.51
N ALA A 427 -34.76 12.02 35.83
CA ALA A 427 -35.33 13.28 35.33
C ALA A 427 -36.29 13.08 34.13
N LEU A 428 -36.04 12.06 33.30
CA LEU A 428 -36.82 11.79 32.09
C LEU A 428 -38.07 10.93 32.38
N PHE A 429 -38.01 10.04 33.37
CA PHE A 429 -39.05 9.04 33.67
C PHE A 429 -39.61 9.10 35.08
N GLY A 430 -38.96 9.83 35.99
CA GLY A 430 -39.33 9.96 37.40
C GLY A 430 -38.31 9.28 38.34
N PRO A 431 -38.16 9.76 39.58
CA PRO A 431 -37.17 9.24 40.52
C PRO A 431 -37.31 7.74 40.78
N GLY A 432 -36.22 6.98 40.59
CA GLY A 432 -36.19 5.54 40.86
C GLY A 432 -36.90 4.69 39.82
N TYR A 433 -37.26 5.26 38.66
CA TYR A 433 -37.90 4.50 37.59
C TYR A 433 -36.97 3.39 37.05
N GLU A 434 -37.52 2.20 36.86
CA GLU A 434 -36.80 1.06 36.31
C GLU A 434 -37.21 0.84 34.85
N LEU A 435 -36.25 0.99 33.94
CA LEU A 435 -36.46 0.77 32.52
C LEU A 435 -36.76 -0.70 32.24
N THR A 436 -37.76 -0.96 31.40
CA THR A 436 -38.27 -2.30 31.17
C THR A 436 -37.70 -2.91 29.90
N LYS A 437 -37.30 -4.18 29.95
CA LYS A 437 -36.72 -4.89 28.80
C LYS A 437 -37.76 -5.06 27.67
N LYS A 438 -37.40 -4.65 26.46
CA LYS A 438 -38.16 -4.91 25.22
C LYS A 438 -37.56 -6.08 24.45
N ARG A 439 -36.26 -6.04 24.18
CA ARG A 439 -35.51 -7.09 23.47
C ARG A 439 -34.02 -7.05 23.80
N GLU A 440 -33.34 -8.18 23.67
CA GLU A 440 -31.88 -8.24 23.78
C GLU A 440 -31.19 -7.58 22.57
N VAL A 441 -29.96 -7.12 22.79
CA VAL A 441 -29.03 -6.77 21.71
C VAL A 441 -27.97 -7.87 21.58
N SER A 442 -27.16 -7.83 20.53
CA SER A 442 -26.15 -8.85 20.24
C SER A 442 -25.11 -9.02 21.35
N GLN A 443 -24.80 -7.96 22.08
CA GLN A 443 -23.84 -8.01 23.19
C GLN A 443 -24.52 -8.48 24.49
N PRO A 444 -24.00 -9.53 25.16
CA PRO A 444 -24.55 -10.05 26.41
C PRO A 444 -24.66 -8.97 27.50
N GLY A 445 -25.74 -9.04 28.29
CA GLY A 445 -25.98 -8.14 29.41
C GLY A 445 -26.57 -6.77 29.03
N GLN A 446 -26.71 -6.46 27.73
CA GLN A 446 -27.37 -5.24 27.26
C GLN A 446 -28.75 -5.53 26.66
N PHE A 447 -29.66 -4.56 26.72
CA PHE A 447 -30.98 -4.69 26.11
C PHE A 447 -31.58 -3.35 25.71
N VAL A 448 -32.39 -3.37 24.65
CA VAL A 448 -33.25 -2.24 24.28
C VAL A 448 -34.46 -2.22 25.22
N THR A 449 -34.78 -1.04 25.72
CA THR A 449 -35.90 -0.86 26.66
C THR A 449 -37.22 -0.61 25.91
N ARG A 450 -38.36 -0.69 26.61
CA ARG A 450 -39.67 -0.34 26.02
C ARG A 450 -39.85 1.16 25.93
N GLU A 451 -39.22 1.87 26.85
CA GLU A 451 -39.16 3.30 26.93
C GLU A 451 -38.28 3.88 25.81
N THR A 452 -38.63 5.08 25.39
CA THR A 452 -37.90 5.85 24.39
C THR A 452 -37.85 7.31 24.81
N VAL A 453 -36.93 8.06 24.23
CA VAL A 453 -36.82 9.52 24.44
C VAL A 453 -36.85 10.24 23.10
N ASP A 454 -37.35 11.47 23.11
CA ASP A 454 -37.16 12.38 21.99
C ASP A 454 -35.83 13.11 22.15
N ILE A 455 -35.13 13.32 21.04
CA ILE A 455 -33.86 14.05 21.00
C ILE A 455 -34.08 15.34 20.22
N ILE A 456 -33.71 16.47 20.82
CA ILE A 456 -34.01 17.81 20.33
C ILE A 456 -32.69 18.56 20.16
N GLY A 457 -32.39 18.92 18.91
CA GLY A 457 -31.23 19.71 18.52
C GLY A 457 -31.63 21.11 18.05
N PRO A 458 -30.64 21.97 17.73
CA PRO A 458 -30.90 23.36 17.32
C PRO A 458 -31.77 23.53 16.06
N LYS A 459 -31.80 22.54 15.16
CA LYS A 459 -32.49 22.63 13.87
C LYS A 459 -33.71 21.71 13.74
N GLY A 460 -33.91 20.79 14.68
CA GLY A 460 -34.96 19.78 14.58
C GLY A 460 -34.97 18.81 15.75
N GLU A 461 -35.90 17.86 15.71
CA GLU A 461 -36.05 16.82 16.71
C GLU A 461 -36.22 15.44 16.06
N ILE A 462 -35.83 14.39 16.78
CA ILE A 462 -36.03 12.99 16.41
C ILE A 462 -36.81 12.32 17.54
N HIS A 463 -37.96 11.74 17.21
CA HIS A 463 -38.84 11.13 18.21
C HIS A 463 -38.55 9.66 18.44
N ASN A 464 -38.95 9.16 19.62
CA ASN A 464 -38.94 7.74 19.98
C ASN A 464 -37.56 7.05 19.81
N VAL A 465 -36.48 7.75 20.16
CA VAL A 465 -35.13 7.18 20.14
C VAL A 465 -34.99 6.13 21.23
N ALA A 466 -34.45 4.97 20.85
CA ALA A 466 -34.30 3.82 21.72
C ALA A 466 -33.30 4.08 22.85
N ILE A 467 -33.56 3.50 24.03
CA ILE A 467 -32.61 3.47 25.14
C ILE A 467 -31.99 2.07 25.23
N ILE A 468 -30.67 2.01 25.40
CA ILE A 468 -29.95 0.77 25.66
C ILE A 468 -29.48 0.74 27.11
N ALA A 469 -29.99 -0.23 27.85
CA ALA A 469 -29.65 -0.54 29.23
C ALA A 469 -28.50 -1.58 29.29
N PRO A 470 -27.74 -1.69 30.40
CA PRO A 470 -27.94 -1.00 31.68
C PRO A 470 -27.56 0.50 31.64
N LEU A 471 -28.01 1.24 32.66
CA LEU A 471 -27.63 2.63 32.82
C LEU A 471 -26.10 2.77 32.99
N ARG A 472 -25.55 3.87 32.50
CA ARG A 472 -24.12 4.19 32.54
C ARG A 472 -23.83 5.30 33.56
N ASN A 473 -22.56 5.61 33.76
CA ASN A 473 -22.15 6.72 34.62
C ASN A 473 -22.48 8.09 34.01
N GLN A 474 -22.54 8.18 32.68
CA GLN A 474 -22.85 9.40 31.94
C GLN A 474 -23.80 9.08 30.79
N SER A 475 -24.70 10.00 30.49
CA SER A 475 -25.59 9.88 29.34
C SER A 475 -24.84 10.13 28.03
N GLN A 476 -25.22 9.39 26.99
CA GLN A 476 -24.60 9.45 25.69
C GLN A 476 -25.65 9.23 24.61
N VAL A 477 -25.54 9.97 23.52
CA VAL A 477 -26.35 9.80 22.31
C VAL A 477 -25.45 9.40 21.16
N GLU A 478 -25.75 8.27 20.54
CA GLU A 478 -25.08 7.81 19.32
C GLU A 478 -25.98 8.11 18.12
N LEU A 479 -25.45 8.86 17.16
CA LEU A 479 -26.16 9.31 15.95
C LEU A 479 -25.46 8.82 14.68
N ALA A 480 -26.22 8.65 13.60
CA ALA A 480 -25.67 8.65 12.25
C ALA A 480 -25.42 10.09 11.78
N ARG A 481 -24.65 10.26 10.70
CA ARG A 481 -24.31 11.59 10.19
C ARG A 481 -25.54 12.34 9.67
N THR A 482 -26.47 11.65 9.02
CA THR A 482 -27.77 12.21 8.60
C THR A 482 -28.62 12.68 9.77
N ASP A 483 -28.59 11.97 10.90
CA ASP A 483 -29.30 12.35 12.12
C ASP A 483 -28.73 13.65 12.71
N ALA A 484 -27.39 13.74 12.76
CA ALA A 484 -26.69 14.92 13.21
C ALA A 484 -27.03 16.16 12.36
N PHE A 485 -27.12 15.99 11.03
CA PHE A 485 -27.58 17.06 10.13
C PHE A 485 -29.02 17.50 10.43
N THR A 486 -29.93 16.54 10.66
CA THR A 486 -31.34 16.81 10.98
C THR A 486 -31.49 17.60 12.28
N LEU A 487 -30.74 17.19 13.31
CA LEU A 487 -30.74 17.83 14.62
C LEU A 487 -29.98 19.18 14.61
N GLY A 488 -29.08 19.40 13.65
CA GLY A 488 -28.24 20.59 13.56
C GLY A 488 -27.08 20.59 14.54
N VAL A 489 -26.54 19.42 14.85
CA VAL A 489 -25.37 19.22 15.71
C VAL A 489 -24.20 18.65 14.89
N SER A 490 -22.97 18.96 15.30
CA SER A 490 -21.75 18.48 14.63
C SER A 490 -20.91 17.63 15.57
N PRO A 491 -21.37 16.41 15.93
CA PRO A 491 -20.64 15.52 16.83
C PRO A 491 -19.40 14.92 16.14
N PRO A 492 -18.29 14.71 16.88
CA PRO A 492 -17.12 14.03 16.36
C PRO A 492 -17.33 12.52 16.26
N LEU A 493 -16.53 11.85 15.42
CA LEU A 493 -16.42 10.39 15.40
C LEU A 493 -15.63 9.93 16.62
N ARG A 494 -16.23 9.09 17.48
CA ARG A 494 -15.64 8.65 18.75
C ARG A 494 -16.00 7.21 19.08
N GLU A 495 -15.16 6.56 19.88
CA GLU A 495 -15.54 5.33 20.55
C GLU A 495 -16.65 5.60 21.59
N SER A 496 -17.59 4.66 21.73
CA SER A 496 -18.62 4.72 22.77
C SER A 496 -17.99 4.89 24.15
N GLY A 497 -18.49 5.85 24.94
CA GLY A 497 -17.94 6.23 26.24
C GLY A 497 -16.82 7.28 26.23
N LYS A 498 -16.30 7.72 25.07
CA LYS A 498 -15.32 8.81 24.96
C LYS A 498 -16.01 10.15 24.70
N LEU A 499 -16.54 10.76 25.76
CA LEU A 499 -17.44 11.92 25.67
C LEU A 499 -16.77 13.29 25.83
N GLU A 500 -15.48 13.35 26.12
CA GLU A 500 -14.76 14.61 26.30
C GLU A 500 -14.73 15.45 25.01
N GLY A 501 -15.05 16.74 25.13
CA GLY A 501 -15.10 17.69 24.01
C GLY A 501 -16.22 17.42 23.00
N THR A 502 -17.19 16.56 23.33
CA THR A 502 -18.35 16.28 22.47
C THR A 502 -19.48 17.30 22.74
N PRO A 503 -20.31 17.63 21.75
CA PRO A 503 -21.46 18.50 21.97
C PRO A 503 -22.51 17.79 22.84
N GLY A 504 -23.32 18.59 23.53
CA GLY A 504 -24.49 18.13 24.26
C GLY A 504 -25.77 18.13 23.41
N ILE A 505 -26.86 17.62 23.99
CA ILE A 505 -28.18 17.66 23.35
C ILE A 505 -29.29 17.66 24.39
N THR A 506 -30.50 18.05 23.97
CA THR A 506 -31.69 17.98 24.82
C THR A 506 -32.41 16.67 24.56
N MET A 507 -32.78 15.96 25.62
CA MET A 507 -33.61 14.76 25.60
C MET A 507 -34.91 15.03 26.34
N ARG A 508 -36.03 14.54 25.83
CA ARG A 508 -37.36 14.67 26.44
C ARG A 508 -37.98 13.29 26.65
N GLY A 509 -38.39 13.04 27.89
CA GLY A 509 -39.12 11.86 28.31
C GLY A 509 -40.51 12.23 28.83
N PRO A 510 -41.32 11.25 29.27
CA PRO A 510 -42.69 11.47 29.72
C PRO A 510 -42.78 12.31 31.01
N ALA A 511 -41.76 12.28 31.88
CA ALA A 511 -41.76 13.00 33.15
C ALA A 511 -41.02 14.35 33.09
N GLY A 512 -40.20 14.59 32.08
CA GLY A 512 -39.39 15.81 32.00
C GLY A 512 -38.41 15.86 30.83
N THR A 513 -37.55 16.88 30.87
CA THR A 513 -36.54 17.17 29.84
C THR A 513 -35.18 17.36 30.51
N VAL A 514 -34.14 16.84 29.86
CA VAL A 514 -32.74 16.97 30.29
C VAL A 514 -31.92 17.56 29.14
N THR A 515 -31.07 18.55 29.43
CA THR A 515 -30.09 19.06 28.45
C THR A 515 -28.68 18.72 28.94
N THR A 516 -27.98 17.89 28.17
CA THR A 516 -26.58 17.58 28.46
C THR A 516 -25.67 18.64 27.87
N THR A 517 -24.50 18.86 28.49
CA THR A 517 -23.45 19.76 27.98
C THR A 517 -22.46 19.04 27.06
N SER A 518 -22.42 17.71 27.14
CA SER A 518 -21.65 16.81 26.28
C SER A 518 -22.39 15.46 26.14
N GLY A 519 -21.88 14.57 25.31
CA GLY A 519 -22.35 13.19 25.20
C GLY A 519 -22.86 12.76 23.83
N VAL A 520 -22.87 13.64 22.83
CA VAL A 520 -23.32 13.28 21.47
C VAL A 520 -22.13 12.90 20.59
N ILE A 521 -22.17 11.71 20.00
CA ILE A 521 -21.11 11.20 19.13
C ILE A 521 -21.66 10.63 17.82
N LEU A 522 -20.82 10.60 16.79
CA LEU A 522 -20.93 9.60 15.75
C LEU A 522 -20.14 8.38 16.23
N ALA A 523 -20.78 7.22 16.31
CA ALA A 523 -20.12 6.02 16.80
C ALA A 523 -19.05 5.57 15.81
N HIS A 524 -17.84 5.37 16.30
CA HIS A 524 -16.79 4.76 15.49
C HIS A 524 -17.15 3.30 15.23
N ARG A 525 -17.10 2.88 13.97
CA ARG A 525 -17.29 1.47 13.61
C ARG A 525 -16.25 0.60 14.33
N HIS A 526 -16.70 -0.56 14.79
CA HIS A 526 -15.86 -1.45 15.57
C HIS A 526 -16.37 -2.88 15.51
N VAL A 527 -15.51 -3.84 15.81
CA VAL A 527 -15.86 -5.25 15.93
C VAL A 527 -15.60 -5.71 17.36
N HIS A 528 -16.61 -6.33 17.94
CA HIS A 528 -16.50 -7.01 19.23
C HIS A 528 -15.92 -8.40 19.01
N MET A 529 -14.95 -8.81 19.82
CA MET A 529 -14.36 -10.16 19.77
C MET A 529 -14.09 -10.68 21.17
N SER A 530 -14.29 -11.98 21.40
CA SER A 530 -13.68 -12.67 22.53
C SER A 530 -12.17 -12.84 22.32
N PRO A 531 -11.35 -13.05 23.37
CA PRO A 531 -9.92 -13.30 23.21
C PRO A 531 -9.58 -14.49 22.30
N ALA A 532 -10.45 -15.50 22.27
CA ALA A 532 -10.30 -16.64 21.36
C ALA A 532 -10.52 -16.22 19.89
N GLN A 533 -11.57 -15.45 19.63
CA GLN A 533 -11.85 -14.94 18.29
C GLN A 533 -10.77 -13.97 17.81
N ALA A 534 -10.29 -13.06 18.66
CA ALA A 534 -9.21 -12.15 18.32
C ALA A 534 -7.94 -12.90 17.88
N ARG A 535 -7.55 -13.94 18.65
CA ARG A 535 -6.46 -14.85 18.25
C ARG A 535 -6.75 -15.58 16.95
N ASP A 536 -7.98 -16.06 16.75
CA ASP A 536 -8.39 -16.74 15.52
C ASP A 536 -8.30 -15.82 14.30
N TYR A 537 -8.63 -14.53 14.43
CA TYR A 537 -8.50 -13.53 13.37
C TYR A 537 -7.08 -12.95 13.25
N GLY A 538 -6.17 -13.29 14.17
CA GLY A 538 -4.81 -12.77 14.20
C GLY A 538 -4.72 -11.30 14.61
N VAL A 539 -5.63 -10.81 15.44
CA VAL A 539 -5.75 -9.42 15.87
C VAL A 539 -5.77 -9.29 17.41
N ALA A 540 -5.44 -8.11 17.92
CA ALA A 540 -5.42 -7.75 19.33
C ALA A 540 -6.45 -6.64 19.66
N ASP A 541 -6.67 -6.38 20.95
CA ASP A 541 -7.50 -5.25 21.38
C ASP A 541 -6.90 -3.94 20.87
N LYS A 542 -7.76 -3.07 20.33
CA LYS A 542 -7.43 -1.77 19.71
C LYS A 542 -6.71 -1.84 18.36
N ASP A 543 -6.53 -3.01 17.78
CA ASP A 543 -6.08 -3.08 16.39
C ASP A 543 -7.14 -2.45 15.47
N MET A 544 -6.67 -1.83 14.40
CA MET A 544 -7.50 -1.30 13.33
C MET A 544 -7.56 -2.35 12.23
N ILE A 545 -8.75 -2.65 11.69
CA ILE A 545 -8.91 -3.67 10.66
C ILE A 545 -9.73 -3.15 9.47
N LYS A 546 -9.56 -3.83 8.35
CA LYS A 546 -10.41 -3.73 7.18
C LYS A 546 -11.34 -4.93 7.13
N VAL A 547 -12.59 -4.68 6.75
CA VAL A 547 -13.53 -5.72 6.38
C VAL A 547 -14.05 -5.48 4.96
N ARG A 548 -14.36 -6.54 4.26
CA ARG A 548 -14.92 -6.50 2.91
C ARG A 548 -16.40 -6.84 2.97
N VAL A 549 -17.21 -5.96 2.40
CA VAL A 549 -18.60 -6.21 2.04
C VAL A 549 -18.59 -6.97 0.73
N GLU A 550 -19.09 -8.20 0.73
CA GLU A 550 -19.21 -9.04 -0.47
C GLU A 550 -20.64 -8.91 -1.04
N GLY A 551 -20.79 -9.04 -2.36
CA GLY A 551 -22.11 -9.02 -3.03
C GLY A 551 -22.27 -7.89 -4.06
N SER A 552 -23.51 -7.44 -4.30
CA SER A 552 -23.84 -6.49 -5.37
C SER A 552 -23.34 -5.05 -5.13
N ARG A 553 -22.87 -4.74 -3.92
CA ARG A 553 -22.26 -3.46 -3.53
C ARG A 553 -20.91 -3.71 -2.85
N GLU A 554 -20.04 -4.42 -3.56
CA GLU A 554 -18.73 -4.78 -3.04
C GLU A 554 -17.92 -3.53 -2.66
N MET A 555 -17.42 -3.51 -1.43
CA MET A 555 -16.57 -2.43 -0.92
C MET A 555 -15.75 -2.91 0.28
N THR A 556 -14.64 -2.22 0.58
CA THR A 556 -13.87 -2.45 1.79
C THR A 556 -14.16 -1.32 2.79
N MET A 557 -14.63 -1.68 3.97
CA MET A 557 -14.74 -0.80 5.13
C MET A 557 -13.43 -0.87 5.93
N GLY A 558 -12.61 0.16 5.83
CA GLY A 558 -11.50 0.38 6.75
C GLY A 558 -11.96 1.07 8.03
N ASP A 559 -11.00 1.36 8.89
CA ASP A 559 -11.11 2.04 10.17
C ASP A 559 -12.03 1.32 11.15
N VAL A 560 -11.95 -0.01 11.20
CA VAL A 560 -12.75 -0.83 12.13
C VAL A 560 -11.91 -1.14 13.37
N ILE A 561 -12.26 -0.55 14.51
CA ILE A 561 -11.55 -0.82 15.77
C ILE A 561 -11.90 -2.23 16.28
N VAL A 562 -10.91 -3.04 16.61
CA VAL A 562 -11.11 -4.31 17.33
C VAL A 562 -11.26 -4.02 18.81
N ARG A 563 -12.31 -4.55 19.42
CA ARG A 563 -12.55 -4.49 20.86
C ARG A 563 -12.59 -5.91 21.41
N VAL A 564 -11.64 -6.26 22.27
CA VAL A 564 -11.52 -7.61 22.83
C VAL A 564 -11.97 -7.63 24.28
N ASN A 565 -12.96 -8.46 24.60
CA ASN A 565 -13.41 -8.72 25.96
C ASN A 565 -13.93 -10.16 26.07
N PRO A 566 -13.65 -10.90 27.17
CA PRO A 566 -14.17 -12.26 27.38
C PRO A 566 -15.69 -12.40 27.25
N GLU A 567 -16.46 -11.33 27.53
CA GLU A 567 -17.92 -11.31 27.48
C GLU A 567 -18.48 -10.94 26.11
N TYR A 568 -17.64 -10.53 25.16
CA TYR A 568 -18.09 -10.11 23.84
C TYR A 568 -18.46 -11.28 22.93
N THR A 569 -19.53 -11.06 22.18
CA THR A 569 -19.92 -11.91 21.05
C THR A 569 -19.47 -11.25 19.76
N LEU A 570 -18.98 -12.04 18.80
CA LEU A 570 -18.49 -11.55 17.51
C LEU A 570 -19.59 -10.81 16.75
N ASP A 571 -19.44 -9.51 16.61
CA ASP A 571 -20.39 -8.64 15.95
C ASP A 571 -19.72 -7.32 15.58
N MET A 572 -19.86 -6.90 14.32
CA MET A 572 -19.33 -5.61 13.84
C MET A 572 -20.43 -4.57 13.83
N HIS A 573 -20.21 -3.50 14.59
CA HIS A 573 -21.14 -2.38 14.72
C HIS A 573 -20.81 -1.30 13.69
N ILE A 574 -21.81 -0.95 12.89
CA ILE A 574 -21.82 0.16 11.94
C ILE A 574 -23.08 0.99 12.13
N ASP A 575 -23.07 2.26 11.75
CA ASP A 575 -24.26 3.11 11.80
C ASP A 575 -25.22 2.86 10.62
N THR A 576 -26.40 3.47 10.67
CA THR A 576 -27.41 3.32 9.61
C THR A 576 -27.01 3.94 8.26
N ASP A 577 -26.20 5.00 8.23
CA ASP A 577 -25.73 5.60 6.98
C ASP A 577 -24.72 4.66 6.29
N GLU A 578 -23.80 4.10 7.07
CA GLU A 578 -22.82 3.11 6.61
C GLU A 578 -23.50 1.84 6.09
N ALA A 579 -24.49 1.34 6.83
CA ALA A 579 -25.27 0.17 6.41
C ALA A 579 -26.04 0.43 5.10
N ASN A 580 -26.72 1.58 4.99
CA ASN A 580 -27.47 1.94 3.79
C ASN A 580 -26.56 2.15 2.57
N ALA A 581 -25.39 2.77 2.76
CA ALA A 581 -24.40 2.96 1.71
C ALA A 581 -23.89 1.61 1.20
N ALA A 582 -23.58 0.69 2.10
CA ALA A 582 -23.07 -0.64 1.79
C ALA A 582 -24.15 -1.66 1.39
N GLY A 583 -25.44 -1.35 1.61
CA GLY A 583 -26.54 -2.30 1.41
C GLY A 583 -26.54 -3.45 2.43
N LEU A 584 -26.08 -3.19 3.66
CA LEU A 584 -26.00 -4.16 4.76
C LEU A 584 -27.24 -4.08 5.67
N THR A 585 -27.57 -5.21 6.27
CA THR A 585 -28.63 -5.37 7.29
C THR A 585 -28.09 -6.17 8.47
N ASN A 586 -28.89 -6.34 9.53
CA ASN A 586 -28.51 -7.18 10.68
C ASN A 586 -28.35 -8.67 10.35
N ASP A 587 -28.85 -9.12 9.19
CA ASP A 587 -28.66 -10.48 8.69
C ASP A 587 -27.42 -10.60 7.78
N SER A 588 -26.73 -9.48 7.53
CA SER A 588 -25.56 -9.43 6.67
C SER A 588 -24.30 -9.81 7.42
N VAL A 589 -23.29 -10.18 6.64
CA VAL A 589 -21.96 -10.50 7.14
C VAL A 589 -20.91 -9.82 6.27
N VAL A 590 -19.74 -9.58 6.85
CA VAL A 590 -18.57 -9.04 6.15
C VAL A 590 -17.37 -9.98 6.33
N ALA A 591 -16.48 -9.99 5.34
CA ALA A 591 -15.26 -10.80 5.39
C ALA A 591 -14.12 -10.00 6.00
N PHE A 592 -13.28 -10.63 6.81
CA PHE A 592 -12.04 -10.00 7.28
C PHE A 592 -11.08 -9.76 6.10
N ASP A 593 -10.63 -8.51 5.91
CA ASP A 593 -9.82 -8.08 4.77
C ASP A 593 -8.39 -7.65 5.15
N GLY A 594 -8.05 -7.72 6.45
CA GLY A 594 -6.69 -7.49 6.98
C GLY A 594 -6.64 -6.51 8.14
N VAL A 595 -5.49 -6.43 8.81
CA VAL A 595 -5.16 -5.36 9.77
C VAL A 595 -4.74 -4.11 8.99
N GLN A 596 -5.10 -2.92 9.48
CA GLN A 596 -4.71 -1.63 8.93
C GLN A 596 -3.40 -1.14 9.50
#